data_AF-A0A662E2V2-F1
#
_entry.id   AF-A0A662E2V2-F1
#
_cell.length_a   1.000
_cell.length_b   1.000
_cell.length_c   1.000
_cell.angle_alpha   90.00
_cell.angle_beta   90.00
_cell.angle_gamma   90.00
#
_symmetry.space_group_name_H-M   'P 1'
#
loop_
_entity.id
_entity.type
_entity.pdbx_description
1 polymer ?
#
loop_
_entity_poly.entity_id
_entity_poly.type
_entity_poly.pdbx_seq_one_letter_code
_entity_poly.pdbx_strand_id
1 'polypeptide(L)'
;MSRFSLTDTDRRILRLGIPALGTLAVEPLYRLVDTAIIGHLGTEELGGLAVAASVLALVVIGSNFLTYGTTQRVANRLGAGRDSDAADVGVQAMWL
;
A
#
# COMPACT_ATOMS: atom_id res chain seq x y z
N MET A 1 7.40 34.89 -22.63
CA MET A 1 6.72 34.20 -21.51
C MET A 1 5.71 33.23 -22.09
N SER A 2 6.12 31.98 -22.30
CA SER A 2 5.27 30.94 -22.92
C SER A 2 4.15 30.53 -21.97
N ARG A 3 2.90 30.65 -22.42
CA ARG A 3 1.71 30.20 -21.71
C ARG A 3 1.67 28.68 -21.79
N PHE A 4 1.81 27.98 -20.67
CA PHE A 4 1.52 26.55 -20.55
C PHE A 4 0.04 26.32 -20.87
N SER A 5 -0.28 26.08 -22.14
CA SER A 5 -1.56 25.54 -22.57
C SER A 5 -1.52 24.04 -22.31
N LEU A 6 -2.18 23.57 -21.25
CA LEU A 6 -2.33 22.13 -20.98
C LEU A 6 -3.01 21.46 -22.19
N THR A 7 -2.31 20.53 -22.82
CA THR A 7 -2.83 19.73 -23.93
C THR A 7 -3.82 18.70 -23.39
N ASP A 8 -4.72 18.16 -24.23
CA ASP A 8 -5.67 17.11 -23.80
C ASP A 8 -4.96 15.90 -23.15
N THR A 9 -3.78 15.54 -23.67
CA THR A 9 -2.90 14.52 -23.10
C THR A 9 -2.45 14.86 -21.68
N ASP A 10 -2.03 16.10 -21.41
CA ASP A 10 -1.60 16.53 -20.08
C ASP A 10 -2.76 16.43 -19.07
N ARG A 11 -3.97 16.78 -19.51
CA ARG A 11 -5.18 16.66 -18.70
C ARG A 11 -5.53 15.20 -18.39
N ARG A 12 -5.34 14.29 -19.35
CA ARG A 12 -5.51 12.83 -19.15
C ARG A 12 -4.46 12.27 -18.19
N ILE A 13 -3.20 12.67 -18.33
CA ILE A 13 -2.11 12.27 -17.43
C ILE A 13 -2.41 12.75 -16.02
N LEU A 14 -2.78 14.01 -15.82
CA LEU A 14 -3.12 14.53 -14.50
C LEU A 14 -4.35 13.83 -13.89
N ARG A 15 -5.34 13.46 -14.70
CA ARG A 15 -6.53 12.74 -14.23
C ARG A 15 -6.22 11.34 -13.69
N LEU A 16 -5.16 10.69 -14.17
CA LEU A 16 -4.69 9.39 -13.65
C LEU A 16 -3.60 9.57 -12.59
N GLY A 17 -2.71 10.54 -12.78
CA GLY A 17 -1.57 10.82 -11.94
C GLY A 17 -1.97 11.39 -10.59
N ILE A 18 -2.94 12.29 -10.51
CA ILE A 18 -3.38 12.85 -9.23
C ILE A 18 -3.94 11.77 -8.30
N PRO A 19 -4.88 10.89 -8.72
CA PRO A 19 -5.33 9.77 -7.89
C PRO A 19 -4.20 8.81 -7.50
N ALA A 20 -3.31 8.46 -8.44
CA ALA A 20 -2.19 7.57 -8.16
C ALA A 20 -1.21 8.17 -7.14
N LEU A 21 -0.89 9.46 -7.27
CA LEU A 21 -0.08 10.21 -6.30
C LEU A 21 -0.75 10.27 -4.94
N GLY A 22 -2.08 10.45 -4.90
CA GLY A 22 -2.87 10.37 -3.68
C GLY A 22 -2.66 9.03 -2.98
N THR A 23 -2.84 7.92 -3.69
CA THR A 23 -2.63 6.57 -3.14
C THR A 23 -1.20 6.37 -2.61
N LEU A 24 -0.19 6.87 -3.33
CA LEU A 24 1.21 6.79 -2.92
C LEU A 24 1.52 7.64 -1.68
N ALA A 25 0.83 8.77 -1.51
CA ALA A 25 1.03 9.67 -0.38
C ALA A 25 0.29 9.22 0.90
N VAL A 26 -0.75 8.39 0.79
CA VAL A 26 -1.55 7.94 1.95
C VAL A 26 -0.67 7.22 2.99
N GLU A 27 0.17 6.28 2.56
CA GLU A 27 1.00 5.49 3.46
C GLU A 27 2.00 6.34 4.30
N PRO A 28 2.82 7.24 3.71
CA PRO A 28 3.71 8.09 4.50
C PRO A 28 2.95 9.12 5.35
N LEU A 29 1.82 9.65 4.87
CA LEU A 29 1.00 10.59 5.65
C LEU A 29 0.45 9.93 6.92
N TYR A 30 -0.08 8.71 6.81
CA TYR A 30 -0.58 7.94 7.95
C TYR A 30 0.51 7.74 9.01
N ARG A 31 1.71 7.30 8.59
CA ARG A 31 2.86 7.15 9.51
C ARG A 31 3.28 8.44 10.19
N LEU A 32 3.25 9.56 9.46
CA LEU A 32 3.61 10.87 9.99
C LEU A 32 2.58 11.33 11.05
N VAL A 33 1.30 11.10 10.79
CA VAL A 33 0.22 11.39 11.76
C VAL A 33 0.35 10.53 13.01
N ASP A 34 0.56 9.22 12.88
CA ASP A 34 0.75 8.31 14.02
C ASP A 34 1.94 8.75 14.89
N THR A 35 3.06 9.08 14.25
CA THR A 35 4.27 9.55 14.93
C THR A 35 4.05 10.90 15.60
N ALA A 36 3.34 11.83 14.94
CA ALA A 36 3.01 13.12 15.53
C ALA A 36 2.11 12.93 16.76
N ILE A 37 1.05 12.12 16.68
CA ILE A 37 0.14 11.85 17.81
C ILE A 37 0.93 11.29 19.00
N ILE A 38 1.73 10.25 18.79
CA ILE A 38 2.50 9.63 19.88
C ILE A 38 3.61 10.56 20.39
N GLY A 39 4.21 11.37 19.51
CA GLY A 39 5.21 12.37 19.90
C GLY A 39 4.69 13.44 20.87
N HIS A 40 3.38 13.70 20.91
CA HIS A 40 2.78 14.59 21.91
C HIS A 40 2.65 13.95 23.31
N LEU A 41 2.73 12.63 23.41
CA LEU A 41 2.63 11.91 24.68
C LEU A 41 3.95 11.94 25.46
N GLY A 42 5.09 11.92 24.75
CA GLY A 42 6.42 12.01 25.34
C GLY A 42 7.48 11.26 24.54
N THR A 43 8.75 11.48 24.92
CA THR A 43 9.90 10.86 24.24
C THR A 43 10.00 9.36 24.50
N GLU A 44 9.58 8.90 25.68
CA GLU A 44 9.64 7.49 26.06
C GLU A 44 8.61 6.67 25.27
N GLU A 45 7.39 7.20 25.12
CA GLU A 45 6.30 6.64 24.33
C GLU A 45 6.67 6.60 22.84
N LEU A 46 7.30 7.66 22.33
CA LEU A 46 7.81 7.70 20.95
C LEU A 46 8.91 6.66 20.72
N GLY A 47 9.79 6.46 21.71
CA GLY A 47 10.78 5.39 21.70
C GLY A 47 10.14 3.99 21.67
N GLY A 48 9.09 3.79 22.47
CA GLY A 48 8.29 2.57 22.47
C GLY A 48 7.63 2.29 21.11
N LEU A 49 7.03 3.32 20.49
CA LEU A 49 6.48 3.23 19.13
C LEU A 49 7.54 2.80 18.11
N ALA A 50 8.75 3.36 18.18
CA ALA A 50 9.83 3.00 17.24
C ALA A 50 10.21 1.51 17.33
N VAL A 51 10.28 0.96 18.55
CA VAL A 51 10.55 -0.46 18.76
C VAL A 51 9.38 -1.32 18.25
N ALA A 52 8.14 -0.96 18.63
CA ALA A 52 6.95 -1.69 18.19
C ALA A 52 6.81 -1.69 16.65
N ALA A 53 7.04 -0.54 16.00
CA ALA A 53 7.03 -0.40 14.55
C ALA A 53 8.12 -1.25 13.88
N SER A 54 9.30 -1.36 14.49
CA SER A 54 10.39 -2.21 13.98
C SER A 54 10.02 -3.69 14.02
N VAL A 55 9.41 -4.14 15.12
CA VAL A 55 8.92 -5.52 15.24
C VAL A 55 7.80 -5.80 14.23
N LEU A 56 6.84 -4.89 14.12
CA LEU A 56 5.76 -5.00 13.13
C LEU A 56 6.32 -5.04 11.71
N ALA A 57 7.32 -4.23 11.38
CA ALA A 57 7.96 -4.24 10.07
C ALA A 57 8.61 -5.59 9.75
N LEU A 58 9.24 -6.24 10.73
CA LEU A 58 9.79 -7.59 10.55
C LEU A 58 8.69 -8.62 10.25
N VAL A 59 7.57 -8.55 10.97
CA VAL A 59 6.41 -9.42 10.73
C VAL A 59 5.87 -9.20 9.32
N VAL A 60 5.68 -7.94 8.89
CA VAL A 60 5.20 -7.58 7.55
C VAL A 60 6.15 -8.10 6.47
N ILE A 61 7.46 -7.89 6.64
CA ILE A 61 8.48 -8.39 5.69
C ILE A 61 8.44 -9.93 5.62
N GLY A 62 8.26 -10.61 6.76
CA GLY A 62 8.10 -12.07 6.80
C GLY A 62 6.82 -12.54 6.07
N SER A 63 5.72 -11.82 6.27
CA SER A 63 4.41 -12.13 5.65
C SER A 63 4.34 -11.79 4.16
N ASN A 64 5.29 -11.03 3.60
CA ASN A 64 5.29 -10.71 2.17
C ASN A 64 5.30 -11.95 1.27
N PHE A 65 5.87 -13.07 1.72
CA PHE A 65 5.75 -14.34 1.00
C PHE A 65 4.29 -14.73 0.77
N LEU A 66 3.42 -14.57 1.78
CA LEU A 66 2.01 -14.89 1.68
C LEU A 66 1.31 -13.95 0.68
N THR A 67 1.61 -12.66 0.75
CA THR A 67 1.10 -11.64 -0.17
C THR A 67 1.48 -11.92 -1.62
N TYR A 68 2.78 -12.03 -1.91
CA TYR A 68 3.26 -12.23 -3.28
C TYR A 68 3.00 -13.64 -3.80
N GLY A 69 3.12 -14.66 -2.95
CA GLY A 69 2.81 -16.04 -3.30
C GLY A 69 1.33 -16.24 -3.66
N THR A 70 0.41 -15.62 -2.89
CA THR A 70 -1.02 -15.62 -3.22
C THR A 70 -1.28 -14.84 -4.51
N THR A 71 -0.67 -13.67 -4.68
CA THR A 71 -0.82 -12.85 -5.90
C THR A 71 -0.44 -13.64 -7.15
N GLN A 72 0.69 -14.36 -7.12
CA GLN A 72 1.11 -15.21 -8.23
C GLN A 72 0.12 -16.35 -8.50
N ARG A 73 -0.43 -16.99 -7.45
CA ARG A 73 -1.42 -18.06 -7.60
C ARG A 73 -2.73 -17.54 -8.19
N VAL A 74 -3.22 -16.39 -7.73
CA VAL A 74 -4.41 -15.72 -8.26
C VAL A 74 -4.19 -15.32 -9.71
N ALA A 75 -3.05 -14.68 -10.04
CA ALA A 75 -2.71 -14.26 -11.39
C ALA A 75 -2.64 -15.45 -12.37
N ASN A 76 -2.04 -16.58 -11.96
CA ASN A 76 -2.00 -17.80 -12.78
C ASN A 76 -3.40 -18.39 -13.04
N ARG A 77 -4.32 -18.31 -12.08
CA ARG A 77 -5.69 -18.84 -12.23
C ARG A 77 -6.56 -17.93 -13.08
N LEU A 78 -6.47 -16.61 -12.88
CA LEU A 78 -7.10 -15.62 -13.75
C LEU A 78 -6.60 -15.74 -15.20
N GLY A 79 -5.29 -15.86 -15.40
CA GLY A 79 -4.70 -16.00 -16.74
C GLY A 79 -5.12 -17.27 -17.48
N ALA A 80 -5.59 -18.29 -16.76
CA ALA A 80 -6.13 -19.52 -17.32
C ALA A 80 -7.66 -19.49 -17.51
N GLY A 81 -8.33 -18.35 -17.29
CA GLY A 81 -9.79 -18.19 -17.38
C GLY A 81 -10.58 -18.89 -16.27
N ARG A 82 -9.93 -19.21 -15.13
CA ARG A 82 -10.55 -19.90 -13.99
C ARG A 82 -10.82 -18.92 -12.84
N ASP A 83 -11.78 -18.04 -13.05
CA ASP A 83 -12.07 -16.93 -12.13
C ASP A 83 -12.61 -17.42 -10.77
N SER A 84 -13.40 -18.50 -10.76
CA SER A 84 -13.89 -19.12 -9.51
C SER A 84 -12.75 -19.67 -8.66
N ASP A 85 -11.81 -20.41 -9.28
CA ASP A 85 -10.63 -20.95 -8.59
C ASP A 85 -9.74 -19.82 -8.05
N ALA A 86 -9.69 -18.67 -8.72
CA ALA A 86 -8.91 -17.53 -8.26
C ALA A 86 -9.53 -16.87 -7.02
N ALA A 87 -10.87 -16.79 -6.97
CA ALA A 87 -11.59 -16.30 -5.79
C ALA A 87 -11.34 -17.21 -4.58
N ASP A 88 -11.39 -18.54 -4.77
CA ASP A 88 -11.12 -19.51 -3.71
C ASP A 88 -9.71 -19.37 -3.12
N VAL A 89 -8.70 -19.14 -3.96
CA VAL A 89 -7.34 -18.86 -3.51
C VAL A 89 -7.27 -17.57 -2.68
N GLY A 90 -8.02 -16.53 -3.07
CA GLY A 90 -8.11 -15.29 -2.31
C GLY A 90 -8.75 -15.49 -0.93
N VAL A 91 -9.88 -16.20 -0.88
CA VAL A 91 -10.57 -16.52 0.38
C VAL A 91 -9.69 -17.39 1.28
N GLN A 92 -8.98 -18.36 0.73
CA GLN A 92 -8.07 -19.21 1.49
C GLN A 92 -6.88 -18.43 2.06
N ALA A 93 -6.36 -17.45 1.31
CA ALA A 93 -5.29 -16.58 1.80
C ALA A 93 -5.76 -15.64 2.92
N MET A 94 -7.03 -15.21 2.93
CA MET A 94 -7.60 -14.40 4.00
C MET A 94 -7.80 -15.17 5.32
N TRP A 95 -7.86 -16.49 5.26
CA TRP A 95 -7.98 -17.36 6.44
C TRP A 95 -6.65 -17.59 7.18
N LEU A 96 -5.51 -17.30 6.53
CA LEU A 96 -4.17 -17.49 7.07
C LEU A 96 -3.65 -16.21 7.73
#